data_AF-A0A1D8S1Y9-F1
#
_entry.id   AF-A0A1D8S1Y9-F1
#
_cell.length_a   1.000
_cell.length_b   1.000
_cell.length_c   1.000
_cell.angle_alpha   90.00
_cell.angle_beta   90.00
_cell.angle_gamma   90.00
#
_symmetry.space_group_name_H-M   'P 1'
#
loop_
_entity.id
_entity.type
_entity.pdbx_description
1 polymer ?
#
loop_
_entity_poly.entity_id
_entity_poly.type
_entity_poly.pdbx_seq_one_letter_code
_entity_poly.pdbx_strand_id
1 'polypeptide(L)'
;MTVHTMALHAVDDLSDAYRATRAFLFPIEWGRWLRLALLSVFVAGTSGGGAPSGNVQMPFNGGTTPGQTPGGDLTMDQLGALLSQHLGVIALVALVGLLVLLVVQWLAATFEFAFLESLRTDEVRVRRYVSAFQGLGTRLFAFRLVFGLLTLLIVGTVLLLTLGPILAGVAPGGPLLVLLLVMPVLLVFGILGSIVYVFTTAFVAPIMLLENRGVISAWKRFWGVFKAAWKDFLVYLLVGLFLMIGIGIVVGIAMAVIGIAVALPVVAVLIAAGPLWAGLLAIPFAIVGIVAWALVQVPVQTYLRYWALLVLGDVEPELDLISEQRQAVRGETPS
;
A
#
# COMPACT_ATOMS: atom_id res chain seq x y z
N MET A 1 -9.03 15.81 -35.05
CA MET A 1 -9.61 16.68 -34.00
C MET A 1 -10.03 15.88 -32.74
N THR A 2 -9.52 14.66 -32.54
CA THR A 2 -10.01 13.68 -31.54
C THR A 2 -9.05 13.44 -30.35
N VAL A 3 -7.78 13.83 -30.45
CA VAL A 3 -6.80 13.60 -29.37
C VAL A 3 -6.93 14.64 -28.24
N HIS A 4 -7.44 15.84 -28.55
CA HIS A 4 -7.65 16.89 -27.55
C HIS A 4 -8.86 16.65 -26.65
N THR A 5 -9.89 15.95 -27.12
CA THR A 5 -11.08 15.61 -26.33
C THR A 5 -10.85 14.42 -25.39
N MET A 6 -9.99 13.46 -25.75
CA MET A 6 -9.77 12.25 -24.94
C MET A 6 -8.82 12.48 -23.75
N ALA A 7 -7.76 13.29 -23.92
CA ALA A 7 -6.86 13.63 -22.82
C ALA A 7 -7.52 14.50 -21.72
N LEU A 8 -8.68 15.12 -22.01
CA LEU A 8 -9.49 15.87 -21.05
C LEU A 8 -10.24 14.93 -20.07
N HIS A 9 -10.67 13.74 -20.52
CA HIS A 9 -11.49 12.84 -19.68
C HIS A 9 -10.80 12.41 -18.38
N ALA A 10 -9.53 11.99 -18.41
CA ALA A 10 -8.83 11.58 -17.20
C ALA A 10 -8.63 12.71 -16.16
N VAL A 11 -8.63 13.97 -16.62
CA VAL A 11 -8.53 15.17 -15.77
C VAL A 11 -9.91 15.59 -15.27
N ASP A 12 -10.95 15.51 -16.10
CA ASP A 12 -12.34 15.76 -15.69
C ASP A 12 -12.80 14.71 -14.67
N ASP A 13 -12.41 13.45 -14.85
CA ASP A 13 -12.61 12.35 -13.91
C ASP A 13 -12.00 12.61 -12.53
N LEU A 14 -10.97 13.45 -12.45
CA LEU A 14 -10.35 13.83 -11.19
C LEU A 14 -11.32 14.66 -10.34
N SER A 15 -12.03 15.59 -10.99
CA SER A 15 -13.03 16.44 -10.36
C SER A 15 -14.28 15.64 -9.99
N ASP A 16 -14.69 14.71 -10.86
CA ASP A 16 -15.83 13.83 -10.63
C ASP A 16 -15.55 12.83 -9.49
N ALA A 17 -14.35 12.27 -9.43
CA ALA A 17 -13.91 11.41 -8.34
C ALA A 17 -13.90 12.17 -7.00
N TYR A 18 -13.53 13.45 -7.00
CA TYR A 18 -13.57 14.28 -5.79
C TYR A 18 -15.01 14.50 -5.32
N ARG A 19 -15.93 14.79 -6.25
CA ARG A 19 -17.37 14.95 -5.95
C ARG A 19 -17.98 13.66 -5.42
N ALA A 20 -17.73 12.53 -6.08
CA ALA A 20 -18.19 11.20 -5.66
C ALA A 20 -17.66 10.83 -4.28
N THR A 21 -16.36 11.06 -4.03
CA THR A 21 -15.74 10.81 -2.73
C THR A 21 -16.36 11.66 -1.64
N ARG A 22 -16.60 12.95 -1.90
CA ARG A 22 -17.24 13.86 -0.95
C ARG A 22 -18.68 13.44 -0.66
N ALA A 23 -19.45 13.06 -1.68
CA ALA A 23 -20.82 12.59 -1.50
C ALA A 23 -20.90 11.26 -0.74
N PHE A 24 -19.96 10.36 -0.96
CA PHE A 24 -19.92 9.06 -0.29
C PHE A 24 -19.46 9.14 1.17
N LEU A 25 -18.51 10.04 1.48
CA LEU A 25 -17.95 10.18 2.83
C LEU A 25 -18.76 11.10 3.75
N PHE A 26 -19.63 11.94 3.19
CA PHE A 26 -20.46 12.86 3.94
C PHE A 26 -21.96 12.58 3.70
N PRO A 27 -22.76 12.37 4.77
CA PRO A 27 -22.51 12.69 6.18
C PRO A 27 -21.58 11.71 6.93
N ILE A 28 -20.86 12.20 7.95
CA ILE A 28 -19.86 11.42 8.71
C ILE A 28 -20.58 10.36 9.56
N GLU A 29 -20.70 9.16 9.02
CA GLU A 29 -21.14 7.98 9.76
C GLU A 29 -19.92 7.25 10.34
N TRP A 30 -19.66 7.40 11.66
CA TRP A 30 -18.51 6.78 12.33
C TRP A 30 -18.39 5.27 12.10
N GLY A 31 -19.51 4.56 11.97
CA GLY A 31 -19.52 3.13 11.64
C GLY A 31 -19.04 2.82 10.22
N ARG A 32 -19.33 3.69 9.24
CA ARG A 32 -18.84 3.61 7.85
C ARG A 32 -17.37 3.97 7.81
N TRP A 33 -16.98 5.07 8.44
CA TRP A 33 -15.60 5.54 8.54
C TRP A 33 -14.67 4.53 9.21
N LEU A 34 -15.09 3.87 10.31
CA LEU A 34 -14.24 2.88 10.99
C LEU A 34 -14.03 1.62 10.13
N ARG A 35 -15.06 1.19 9.40
CA ARG A 35 -14.95 0.06 8.45
C ARG A 35 -14.05 0.43 7.29
N LEU A 36 -14.22 1.63 6.74
CA LEU A 36 -13.37 2.16 5.67
C LEU A 36 -11.92 2.37 6.12
N ALA A 37 -11.68 2.76 7.38
CA ALA A 37 -10.35 2.90 7.97
C ALA A 37 -9.68 1.54 8.15
N LEU A 38 -10.45 0.55 8.58
CA LEU A 38 -9.98 -0.82 8.61
C LEU A 38 -9.62 -1.30 7.19
N LEU A 39 -10.49 -1.05 6.21
CA LEU A 39 -10.27 -1.36 4.78
C LEU A 39 -9.03 -0.64 4.21
N SER A 40 -8.85 0.64 4.53
CA SER A 40 -7.78 1.50 3.97
C SER A 40 -6.40 1.13 4.52
N VAL A 41 -6.28 0.77 5.80
CA VAL A 41 -5.04 0.25 6.42
C VAL A 41 -4.57 -0.99 5.67
N PHE A 42 -5.51 -1.86 5.32
CA PHE A 42 -5.23 -3.11 4.64
C PHE A 42 -4.88 -2.91 3.15
N VAL A 43 -5.53 -1.97 2.46
CA VAL A 43 -5.18 -1.63 1.07
C VAL A 43 -3.86 -0.86 0.99
N ALA A 44 -3.63 0.12 1.89
CA ALA A 44 -2.41 0.94 1.95
C ALA A 44 -1.15 0.14 2.30
N GLY A 45 -1.29 -0.95 3.09
CA GLY A 45 -0.19 -1.87 3.37
C GLY A 45 0.29 -2.67 2.16
N THR A 46 -0.57 -2.84 1.15
CA THR A 46 -0.27 -3.63 -0.06
C THR A 46 0.22 -2.78 -1.23
N SER A 47 -0.15 -1.50 -1.31
CA SER A 47 0.14 -0.63 -2.47
C SER A 47 1.53 0.03 -2.48
N GLY A 48 2.46 -0.39 -1.61
CA GLY A 48 3.86 0.04 -1.62
C GLY A 48 4.11 1.52 -1.30
N GLY A 49 3.07 2.33 -1.13
CA GLY A 49 3.17 3.79 -1.03
C GLY A 49 2.83 4.42 0.32
N GLY A 50 2.51 3.64 1.35
CA GLY A 50 1.98 4.25 2.57
C GLY A 50 2.10 3.47 3.86
N ALA A 51 2.53 2.20 3.86
CA ALA A 51 2.79 1.50 5.12
C ALA A 51 3.74 2.36 5.98
N PRO A 52 3.49 2.52 7.29
CA PRO A 52 4.47 3.12 8.18
C PRO A 52 5.73 2.25 8.09
N SER A 53 6.67 2.68 7.25
CA SER A 53 8.02 2.20 7.29
C SER A 53 8.57 2.76 8.59
N GLY A 54 8.45 1.95 9.64
CA GLY A 54 9.32 2.10 10.79
C GLY A 54 10.72 1.95 10.25
N ASN A 55 11.34 3.07 9.89
CA ASN A 55 12.78 3.13 9.73
C ASN A 55 13.34 2.79 11.12
N VAL A 56 13.56 1.50 11.37
CA VAL A 56 14.43 1.06 12.45
C VAL A 56 15.81 1.48 11.96
N GLN A 57 16.18 2.72 12.27
CA GLN A 57 17.57 3.15 12.22
C GLN A 57 18.31 2.28 13.25
N MET A 58 18.80 1.14 12.78
CA MET A 58 19.84 0.39 13.46
C MET A 58 21.05 1.33 13.53
N PRO A 59 21.50 1.76 14.71
CA PRO A 59 22.67 2.62 14.82
C PRO A 59 23.91 1.76 14.52
N PHE A 60 24.26 1.59 13.24
CA PHE A 60 25.60 1.17 12.85
C PHE A 60 26.54 2.38 12.99
N ASN A 61 26.80 2.79 14.23
CA ASN A 61 27.79 3.82 14.51
C ASN A 61 29.18 3.17 14.58
N GLY A 62 29.80 2.97 13.41
CA GLY A 62 31.18 2.51 13.26
C GLY A 62 32.21 3.60 13.59
N GLY A 63 32.11 4.21 14.77
CA GLY A 63 33.02 5.25 15.24
C GLY A 63 33.57 4.91 16.63
N THR A 64 34.83 4.48 16.69
CA THR A 64 35.57 4.28 17.93
C THR A 64 35.78 5.62 18.64
N THR A 65 34.97 5.89 19.67
CA THR A 65 35.25 6.93 20.67
C THR A 65 35.31 6.27 22.04
N PRO A 66 36.43 6.34 22.78
CA PRO A 66 36.50 5.83 24.14
C PRO A 66 35.81 6.82 25.08
N GLY A 67 34.58 6.51 25.49
CA GLY A 67 33.83 7.30 26.46
C GLY A 67 32.51 6.60 26.80
N GLN A 68 32.45 6.05 28.01
CA GLN A 68 31.35 5.23 28.55
C GLN A 68 29.95 5.84 28.34
N THR A 69 29.12 5.12 27.59
CA THR A 69 27.66 5.12 27.75
C THR A 69 27.23 3.75 28.28
N PRO A 70 26.53 3.64 29.42
CA PRO A 70 25.89 2.41 29.85
C PRO A 70 24.57 2.25 29.08
N GLY A 71 24.69 1.94 27.79
CA GLY A 71 23.64 1.41 26.94
C GLY A 71 24.27 0.26 26.19
N GLY A 72 23.75 -0.96 26.36
CA GLY A 72 24.35 -2.15 25.79
C GLY A 72 24.35 -2.09 24.26
N ASP A 73 25.46 -1.62 23.69
CA ASP A 73 25.77 -1.84 22.29
C ASP A 73 25.91 -3.35 22.10
N LEU A 74 24.85 -3.96 21.56
CA LEU A 74 24.87 -5.37 21.18
C LEU A 74 25.90 -5.53 20.05
N THR A 75 27.09 -5.99 20.42
CA THR A 75 28.12 -6.36 19.45
C THR A 75 27.60 -7.49 18.55
N MET A 76 28.09 -7.59 17.30
CA MET A 76 27.63 -8.64 16.37
C MET A 76 27.82 -10.05 16.93
N ASP A 77 28.82 -10.25 17.78
CA ASP A 77 29.05 -11.51 18.50
C ASP A 77 27.98 -11.78 19.56
N GLN A 78 27.54 -10.76 20.29
CA GLN A 78 26.41 -10.87 21.23
C GLN A 78 25.08 -11.07 20.51
N LEU A 79 24.91 -10.46 19.34
CA LEU A 79 23.73 -10.64 18.50
C LEU A 79 23.68 -12.07 17.94
N GLY A 80 24.82 -12.62 17.51
CA GLY A 80 24.97 -14.02 17.12
C GLY A 80 24.76 -15.01 18.28
N ALA A 81 25.24 -14.66 19.48
CA ALA A 81 25.01 -15.45 20.70
C ALA A 81 23.53 -15.45 21.11
N LEU A 82 22.85 -14.30 21.06
CA LEU A 82 21.41 -14.20 21.32
C LEU A 82 20.58 -14.94 20.26
N LEU A 83 20.94 -14.82 18.98
CA LEU A 83 20.26 -15.55 17.90
C LEU A 83 20.42 -17.06 18.06
N SER A 84 21.62 -17.53 18.40
CA SER A 84 21.89 -18.97 18.59
C SER A 84 21.25 -19.52 19.86
N GLN A 85 21.26 -18.77 20.95
CA GLN A 85 20.66 -19.16 22.23
C GLN A 85 19.12 -19.14 22.20
N HIS A 86 18.51 -18.26 21.41
CA HIS A 86 17.05 -18.09 21.34
C HIS A 86 16.46 -18.43 19.97
N LEU A 87 17.20 -19.17 19.12
CA LEU A 87 16.84 -19.42 17.73
C LEU A 87 15.43 -20.01 17.58
N GLY A 88 15.04 -20.92 18.48
CA GLY A 88 13.69 -21.50 18.50
C GLY A 88 12.58 -20.48 18.80
N VAL A 89 12.80 -19.58 19.75
CA VAL A 89 11.82 -18.53 20.11
C VAL A 89 11.75 -17.48 19.01
N ILE A 90 12.88 -17.06 18.46
CA ILE A 90 12.95 -16.09 17.36
C ILE A 90 12.28 -16.66 16.11
N ALA A 91 12.56 -17.91 15.75
CA ALA A 91 11.93 -18.59 14.62
C ALA A 91 10.41 -18.72 14.82
N LEU A 92 9.96 -19.06 16.03
CA LEU A 92 8.54 -19.13 16.36
C LEU A 92 7.86 -17.75 16.24
N VAL A 93 8.44 -16.70 16.81
CA VAL A 93 7.91 -15.33 16.73
C VAL A 93 7.87 -14.85 15.29
N ALA A 94 8.92 -15.10 14.50
CA ALA A 94 8.98 -14.77 13.09
C ALA A 94 7.91 -15.54 12.29
N LEU A 95 7.73 -16.83 12.56
CA LEU A 95 6.70 -17.66 11.93
C LEU A 95 5.29 -17.16 12.26
N VAL A 96 5.01 -16.88 13.54
CA VAL A 96 3.72 -16.34 13.98
C VAL A 96 3.48 -14.97 13.33
N GLY A 97 4.48 -14.09 13.33
CA GLY A 97 4.41 -12.79 12.65
C GLY A 97 4.11 -12.93 11.16
N LEU A 98 4.80 -13.85 10.48
CA LEU A 98 4.56 -14.15 9.06
C LEU A 98 3.12 -14.66 8.82
N LEU A 99 2.63 -15.58 9.65
CA LEU A 99 1.25 -16.08 9.54
C LEU A 99 0.22 -14.98 9.75
N VAL A 100 0.42 -14.12 10.76
CA VAL A 100 -0.43 -12.94 11.00
C VAL A 100 -0.44 -12.03 9.78
N LEU A 101 0.74 -11.74 9.21
CA LEU A 101 0.85 -10.94 7.99
C LEU A 101 0.10 -11.57 6.82
N LEU A 102 0.25 -12.87 6.58
CA LEU A 102 -0.46 -13.56 5.49
C LEU A 102 -1.98 -13.52 5.65
N VAL A 103 -2.49 -13.75 6.86
CA VAL A 103 -3.92 -13.66 7.17
C VAL A 103 -4.44 -12.24 6.95
N VAL A 104 -3.69 -11.24 7.40
CA VAL A 104 -4.00 -9.82 7.21
C VAL A 104 -4.07 -9.47 5.71
N GLN A 105 -3.10 -9.90 4.92
CA GLN A 105 -3.06 -9.66 3.48
C GLN A 105 -4.20 -10.37 2.73
N TRP A 106 -4.58 -11.56 3.17
CA TRP A 106 -5.72 -12.28 2.61
C TRP A 106 -7.05 -11.58 2.93
N LEU A 107 -7.20 -11.11 4.17
CA LEU A 107 -8.33 -10.27 4.58
C LEU A 107 -8.39 -9.00 3.72
N ALA A 108 -7.26 -8.31 3.53
CA ALA A 108 -7.14 -7.12 2.68
C ALA A 108 -7.69 -7.35 1.26
N ALA A 109 -7.26 -8.45 0.62
CA ALA A 109 -7.70 -8.79 -0.73
C ALA A 109 -9.20 -9.11 -0.78
N THR A 110 -9.76 -9.75 0.24
CA THR A 110 -11.19 -10.04 0.33
C THR A 110 -12.00 -8.76 0.57
N PHE A 111 -11.49 -7.90 1.44
CA PHE A 111 -12.05 -6.62 1.79
C PHE A 111 -12.07 -5.63 0.63
N GLU A 112 -11.11 -5.71 -0.30
CA GLU A 112 -11.09 -4.93 -1.54
C GLU A 112 -12.36 -5.15 -2.38
N PHE A 113 -12.84 -6.39 -2.49
CA PHE A 113 -14.09 -6.70 -3.21
C PHE A 113 -15.34 -6.24 -2.44
N ALA A 114 -15.34 -6.38 -1.12
CA ALA A 114 -16.42 -5.84 -0.29
C ALA A 114 -16.49 -4.32 -0.38
N PHE A 115 -15.34 -3.64 -0.49
CA PHE A 115 -15.28 -2.20 -0.70
C PHE A 115 -15.84 -1.82 -2.07
N LEU A 116 -15.39 -2.47 -3.15
CA LEU A 116 -15.93 -2.26 -4.50
C LEU A 116 -17.46 -2.43 -4.55
N GLU A 117 -18.00 -3.47 -3.94
CA GLU A 117 -19.45 -3.71 -3.91
C GLU A 117 -20.19 -2.66 -3.06
N SER A 118 -19.57 -2.18 -1.98
CA SER A 118 -20.14 -1.09 -1.17
C SER A 118 -20.15 0.24 -1.92
N LEU A 119 -19.17 0.47 -2.81
CA LEU A 119 -19.18 1.63 -3.69
C LEU A 119 -20.34 1.53 -4.67
N ARG A 120 -20.71 0.34 -5.14
CA ARG A 120 -21.84 0.14 -6.06
C ARG A 120 -23.22 0.35 -5.44
N THR A 121 -23.42 -0.07 -4.18
CA THR A 121 -24.78 -0.28 -3.64
C THR A 121 -25.18 0.67 -2.50
N ASP A 122 -24.28 1.55 -2.04
CA ASP A 122 -24.45 2.50 -0.92
C ASP A 122 -24.91 1.88 0.44
N GLU A 123 -25.10 0.55 0.51
CA GLU A 123 -25.48 -0.20 1.71
C GLU A 123 -24.31 -1.00 2.32
N VAL A 124 -23.94 -0.67 3.56
CA VAL A 124 -22.80 -1.27 4.27
C VAL A 124 -23.21 -2.51 5.08
N ARG A 125 -23.15 -3.71 4.48
CA ARG A 125 -23.42 -5.00 5.16
C ARG A 125 -22.19 -5.93 5.21
N VAL A 126 -21.23 -5.62 6.08
CA VAL A 126 -19.89 -6.27 6.21
C VAL A 126 -19.91 -7.81 6.23
N ARG A 127 -20.82 -8.43 7.00
CA ARG A 127 -20.76 -9.87 7.29
C ARG A 127 -21.17 -10.77 6.12
N ARG A 128 -22.06 -10.30 5.23
CA ARG A 128 -22.54 -11.07 4.06
C ARG A 128 -21.57 -10.97 2.88
N TYR A 129 -20.86 -9.84 2.75
CA TYR A 129 -19.88 -9.63 1.69
C TYR A 129 -18.61 -10.47 1.88
N VAL A 130 -18.13 -10.64 3.13
CA VAL A 130 -16.94 -11.45 3.39
C VAL A 130 -17.15 -12.89 2.94
N SER A 131 -18.29 -13.54 3.21
CA SER A 131 -18.53 -14.92 2.78
C SER A 131 -18.82 -15.06 1.28
N ALA A 132 -19.36 -14.02 0.63
CA ALA A 132 -19.65 -14.03 -0.80
C ALA A 132 -18.38 -13.86 -1.66
N PHE A 133 -17.39 -13.10 -1.20
CA PHE A 133 -16.22 -12.73 -1.99
C PHE A 133 -14.91 -13.46 -1.63
N GLN A 134 -14.94 -14.46 -0.74
CA GLN A 134 -13.73 -15.23 -0.37
C GLN A 134 -13.06 -15.88 -1.58
N GLY A 135 -13.83 -16.33 -2.58
CA GLY A 135 -13.28 -16.94 -3.79
C GLY A 135 -12.47 -15.96 -4.64
N LEU A 136 -13.01 -14.75 -4.87
CA LEU A 136 -12.32 -13.71 -5.63
C LEU A 136 -11.13 -13.12 -4.84
N GLY A 137 -11.33 -12.86 -3.54
CA GLY A 137 -10.29 -12.42 -2.61
C GLY A 137 -9.10 -13.37 -2.55
N THR A 138 -9.35 -14.68 -2.44
CA THR A 138 -8.29 -15.70 -2.39
C THR A 138 -7.53 -15.79 -3.71
N ARG A 139 -8.21 -15.68 -4.85
CA ARG A 139 -7.54 -15.68 -6.17
C ARG A 139 -6.63 -14.47 -6.34
N LEU A 140 -7.09 -13.28 -5.94
CA LEU A 140 -6.30 -12.05 -5.99
C LEU A 140 -5.12 -12.11 -5.01
N PHE A 141 -5.35 -12.59 -3.78
CA PHE A 141 -4.31 -12.80 -2.77
C PHE A 141 -3.24 -13.77 -3.26
N ALA A 142 -3.64 -14.93 -3.80
CA ALA A 142 -2.71 -15.94 -4.30
C ALA A 142 -1.86 -15.37 -5.46
N PHE A 143 -2.47 -14.62 -6.38
CA PHE A 143 -1.73 -13.94 -7.45
C PHE A 143 -0.72 -12.92 -6.89
N ARG A 144 -1.15 -12.05 -5.97
CA ARG A 144 -0.26 -11.06 -5.35
C ARG A 144 0.87 -11.72 -4.55
N LEU A 145 0.58 -12.80 -3.84
CA LEU A 145 1.57 -13.56 -3.08
C LEU A 145 2.60 -14.18 -4.00
N VAL A 146 2.18 -14.87 -5.07
CA VAL A 146 3.09 -15.45 -6.05
C VAL A 146 3.91 -14.38 -6.75
N PHE A 147 3.29 -13.28 -7.17
CA PHE A 147 3.97 -12.16 -7.82
C PHE A 147 5.00 -11.50 -6.88
N GLY A 148 4.62 -11.28 -5.61
CA GLY A 148 5.51 -10.74 -4.59
C GLY A 148 6.67 -11.67 -4.28
N LEU A 149 6.43 -12.98 -4.16
CA LEU A 149 7.47 -13.99 -3.95
C LEU A 149 8.44 -14.07 -5.13
N LEU A 150 7.94 -14.02 -6.38
CA LEU A 150 8.80 -13.99 -7.57
C LEU A 150 9.64 -12.72 -7.63
N THR A 151 9.05 -11.57 -7.33
CA THR A 151 9.77 -10.29 -7.27
C THR A 151 10.85 -10.33 -6.19
N LEU A 152 10.51 -10.82 -4.99
CA LEU A 152 11.44 -11.00 -3.89
C LEU A 152 12.55 -11.98 -4.24
N LEU A 153 12.23 -13.09 -4.90
CA LEU A 153 13.23 -14.07 -5.34
C LEU A 153 14.22 -13.43 -6.32
N ILE A 154 13.74 -12.70 -7.32
CA ILE A 154 14.59 -12.07 -8.33
C ILE A 154 15.47 -10.99 -7.69
N VAL A 155 14.86 -10.02 -7.00
CA VAL A 155 15.59 -8.90 -6.38
C VAL A 155 16.50 -9.42 -5.27
N GLY A 156 15.99 -10.32 -4.42
CA GLY A 156 16.73 -10.94 -3.33
C GLY A 156 17.92 -11.74 -3.83
N THR A 157 17.80 -12.47 -4.94
CA THR A 157 18.94 -13.18 -5.56
C THR A 157 19.99 -12.21 -6.05
N VAL A 158 19.61 -11.14 -6.76
CA VAL A 158 20.57 -10.14 -7.23
C VAL A 158 21.27 -9.46 -6.06
N LEU A 159 20.53 -9.07 -5.02
CA LEU A 159 21.10 -8.50 -3.80
C LEU A 159 22.00 -9.49 -3.07
N LEU A 160 21.65 -10.77 -2.98
CA LEU A 160 22.52 -11.80 -2.39
C LEU A 160 23.82 -11.98 -3.18
N LEU A 161 23.74 -12.02 -4.50
CA LEU A 161 24.93 -12.16 -5.36
C LEU A 161 25.84 -10.93 -5.30
N THR A 162 25.29 -9.74 -5.06
CA THR A 162 26.05 -8.48 -5.04
C THR A 162 26.49 -8.05 -3.65
N LEU A 163 25.72 -8.32 -2.60
CA LEU A 163 26.03 -7.92 -1.22
C LEU A 163 26.54 -9.10 -0.38
N GLY A 164 26.17 -10.33 -0.74
CA GLY A 164 26.64 -11.55 -0.05
C GLY A 164 28.17 -11.67 0.04
N PRO A 165 28.95 -11.36 -1.01
CA PRO A 165 30.40 -11.35 -0.91
C PRO A 165 30.94 -10.37 0.14
N ILE A 166 30.31 -9.21 0.30
CA ILE A 166 30.71 -8.19 1.29
C ILE A 166 30.51 -8.77 2.71
N LEU A 167 29.37 -9.42 2.95
CA LEU A 167 29.09 -10.10 4.23
C LEU A 167 30.05 -11.25 4.50
N ALA A 168 30.61 -11.88 3.46
CA ALA A 168 31.63 -12.92 3.55
C ALA A 168 33.07 -12.37 3.69
N GLY A 169 33.25 -11.05 3.85
CA GLY A 169 34.56 -10.42 4.06
C GLY A 169 35.31 -10.04 2.77
N VAL A 170 34.68 -10.12 1.60
CA VAL A 170 35.26 -9.65 0.33
C VAL A 170 35.27 -8.13 0.30
N ALA A 171 36.36 -7.54 -0.20
CA ALA A 171 36.47 -6.09 -0.35
C ALA A 171 35.28 -5.53 -1.17
N PRO A 172 34.65 -4.43 -0.71
CA PRO A 172 33.35 -3.98 -1.25
C PRO A 172 33.43 -3.42 -2.67
N GLY A 173 34.62 -3.05 -3.16
CA GLY A 173 34.78 -2.39 -4.46
C GLY A 173 34.19 -3.18 -5.63
N GLY A 174 34.56 -4.45 -5.79
CA GLY A 174 34.02 -5.30 -6.87
C GLY A 174 32.50 -5.50 -6.79
N PRO A 175 31.98 -5.99 -5.65
CA PRO A 175 30.54 -6.24 -5.50
C PRO A 175 29.67 -4.98 -5.63
N LEU A 176 30.12 -3.81 -5.13
CA LEU A 176 29.41 -2.54 -5.32
C LEU A 176 29.42 -2.06 -6.78
N LEU A 177 30.50 -2.29 -7.53
CA LEU A 177 30.52 -2.00 -8.97
C LEU A 177 29.51 -2.85 -9.73
N VAL A 178 29.39 -4.15 -9.41
CA VAL A 178 28.36 -5.02 -10.01
C VAL A 178 26.96 -4.52 -9.66
N LEU A 179 26.72 -4.16 -8.39
CA LEU A 179 25.44 -3.59 -7.97
C LEU A 179 25.10 -2.32 -8.76
N LEU A 180 26.06 -1.41 -8.93
CA LEU A 180 25.88 -0.18 -9.70
C LEU A 180 25.53 -0.47 -11.17
N LEU A 181 26.14 -1.48 -11.78
CA LEU A 181 25.86 -1.89 -13.16
C LEU A 181 24.49 -2.56 -13.32
N VAL A 182 24.03 -3.31 -12.32
CA VAL A 182 22.74 -4.03 -12.34
C VAL A 182 21.59 -3.15 -11.86
N MET A 183 21.87 -2.08 -11.12
CA MET A 183 20.88 -1.12 -10.60
C MET A 183 19.90 -0.58 -11.64
N PRO A 184 20.32 -0.15 -12.85
CA PRO A 184 19.39 0.28 -13.90
C PRO A 184 18.38 -0.82 -14.29
N VAL A 185 18.84 -2.08 -14.36
CA VAL A 185 17.97 -3.22 -14.68
C VAL A 185 16.99 -3.48 -13.55
N LEU A 186 17.45 -3.45 -12.29
CA LEU A 186 16.57 -3.56 -11.11
C LEU A 186 15.54 -2.43 -11.05
N LEU A 187 15.93 -1.21 -11.42
CA LEU A 187 15.06 -0.05 -11.45
C LEU A 187 13.96 -0.21 -12.50
N VAL A 188 14.33 -0.61 -13.73
CA VAL A 188 13.35 -0.90 -14.78
C VAL A 188 12.43 -2.06 -14.38
N PHE A 189 12.99 -3.14 -13.82
CA PHE A 189 12.20 -4.27 -13.32
C PHE A 189 11.23 -3.86 -12.21
N GLY A 190 11.67 -3.04 -11.27
CA GLY A 190 10.85 -2.50 -10.19
C GLY A 190 9.71 -1.60 -10.70
N ILE A 191 9.99 -0.75 -11.69
CA ILE A 191 8.97 0.09 -12.34
C ILE A 191 7.94 -0.77 -13.09
N LEU A 192 8.38 -1.76 -13.86
CA LEU A 192 7.46 -2.66 -14.55
C LEU A 192 6.60 -3.45 -13.55
N GLY A 193 7.23 -3.92 -12.48
CA GLY A 193 6.54 -4.64 -11.42
C GLY A 193 5.50 -3.78 -10.70
N SER A 194 5.82 -2.51 -10.43
CA SER A 194 4.88 -1.58 -9.80
C SER A 194 3.70 -1.25 -10.71
N ILE A 195 3.92 -1.06 -12.01
CA ILE A 195 2.83 -0.84 -12.98
C ILE A 195 1.89 -2.06 -13.03
N VAL A 196 2.45 -3.28 -13.13
CA VAL A 196 1.64 -4.52 -13.11
C VAL A 196 0.83 -4.61 -11.82
N TYR A 197 1.43 -4.27 -10.68
CA TYR A 197 0.76 -4.27 -9.39
C TYR A 197 -0.39 -3.25 -9.33
N VAL A 198 -0.13 -2.01 -9.75
CA VAL A 198 -1.12 -0.92 -9.80
C VAL A 198 -2.29 -1.30 -10.70
N PHE A 199 -2.03 -1.77 -11.93
CA PHE A 199 -3.09 -2.15 -12.87
C PHE A 199 -3.90 -3.35 -12.39
N THR A 200 -3.25 -4.31 -11.73
CA THR A 200 -3.96 -5.46 -11.15
C THR A 200 -4.98 -5.01 -10.10
N THR A 201 -4.62 -4.01 -9.31
CA THR A 201 -5.46 -3.47 -8.23
C THR A 201 -6.51 -2.49 -8.75
N ALA A 202 -6.12 -1.60 -9.66
CA ALA A 202 -6.96 -0.51 -10.15
C ALA A 202 -8.00 -0.97 -11.18
N PHE A 203 -7.67 -1.93 -12.04
CA PHE A 203 -8.50 -2.31 -13.19
C PHE A 203 -8.86 -3.78 -13.24
N VAL A 204 -7.90 -4.68 -12.97
CA VAL A 204 -8.16 -6.13 -13.06
C VAL A 204 -9.07 -6.61 -11.93
N ALA A 205 -8.90 -6.11 -10.71
CA ALA A 205 -9.78 -6.45 -9.58
C ALA A 205 -11.26 -6.05 -9.84
N PRO A 206 -11.57 -4.82 -10.32
CA PRO A 206 -12.91 -4.48 -10.82
C PRO A 206 -13.48 -5.46 -11.85
N ILE A 207 -12.70 -5.83 -12.87
CA ILE A 207 -13.12 -6.77 -13.93
C ILE A 207 -13.40 -8.16 -13.34
N MET A 208 -12.57 -8.63 -12.40
CA MET A 208 -12.80 -9.89 -11.69
C MET A 208 -14.15 -9.90 -10.96
N LEU A 209 -14.54 -8.76 -10.38
CA LEU A 209 -15.81 -8.61 -9.67
C LEU A 209 -16.99 -8.61 -10.66
N LEU A 210 -16.95 -7.75 -11.68
CA LEU A 210 -18.00 -7.61 -12.69
C LEU A 210 -18.31 -8.90 -13.43
N GLU A 211 -17.27 -9.53 -13.98
CA GLU A 211 -17.42 -10.66 -14.88
C GLU A 211 -17.26 -12.01 -14.15
N ASN A 212 -17.07 -12.00 -12.82
CA ASN A 212 -16.78 -13.17 -11.99
C ASN A 212 -15.63 -14.04 -12.55
N ARG A 213 -14.53 -13.39 -12.95
CA ARG A 213 -13.39 -14.04 -13.61
C ARG A 213 -12.20 -14.26 -12.68
N GLY A 214 -11.36 -15.24 -13.01
CA GLY A 214 -10.04 -15.40 -12.38
C GLY A 214 -9.06 -14.31 -12.84
N VAL A 215 -8.03 -14.03 -12.03
CA VAL A 215 -7.05 -12.94 -12.25
C VAL A 215 -6.47 -12.96 -13.67
N ILE A 216 -6.01 -14.13 -14.15
CA ILE A 216 -5.39 -14.26 -15.47
C ILE A 216 -6.39 -13.96 -16.60
N SER A 217 -7.64 -14.41 -16.46
CA SER A 217 -8.69 -14.16 -17.45
C SER A 217 -9.08 -12.68 -17.48
N ALA A 218 -9.21 -12.05 -16.30
CA ALA A 218 -9.43 -10.63 -16.18
C ALA A 218 -8.26 -9.80 -16.74
N TRP A 219 -7.01 -10.25 -16.54
CA TRP A 219 -5.83 -9.63 -17.15
C TRP A 219 -5.85 -9.70 -18.68
N LYS A 220 -6.26 -10.84 -19.26
CA LYS A 220 -6.42 -10.97 -20.72
C LYS A 220 -7.50 -10.04 -21.26
N ARG A 221 -8.63 -9.89 -20.56
CA ARG A 221 -9.70 -8.94 -20.91
C ARG A 221 -9.18 -7.51 -20.85
N PHE A 222 -8.52 -7.14 -19.76
CA PHE A 222 -7.91 -5.82 -19.60
C PHE A 222 -6.85 -5.52 -20.67
N TRP A 223 -6.02 -6.49 -21.06
CA TRP A 223 -5.00 -6.30 -22.09
C TRP A 223 -5.58 -5.93 -23.47
N GLY A 224 -6.81 -6.38 -23.77
CA GLY A 224 -7.55 -5.94 -24.95
C GLY A 224 -7.86 -4.44 -24.90
N VAL A 225 -8.42 -4.00 -23.77
CA VAL A 225 -8.78 -2.60 -23.50
C VAL A 225 -7.53 -1.70 -23.48
N PHE A 226 -6.47 -2.14 -22.79
CA PHE A 226 -5.21 -1.42 -22.70
C PHE A 226 -4.58 -1.12 -24.06
N LYS A 227 -4.58 -2.10 -24.98
CA LYS A 227 -4.03 -1.88 -26.33
C LYS A 227 -4.88 -0.91 -27.15
N ALA A 228 -6.19 -0.89 -26.94
CA ALA A 228 -7.09 0.02 -27.63
C ALA A 228 -6.93 1.47 -27.13
N ALA A 229 -6.73 1.67 -25.83
CA ALA A 229 -6.72 2.98 -25.17
C ALA A 229 -5.43 3.27 -24.39
N TRP A 230 -4.27 2.85 -24.88
CA TRP A 230 -3.00 2.92 -24.13
C TRP A 230 -2.60 4.35 -23.71
N LYS A 231 -3.04 5.37 -24.46
CA LYS A 231 -2.76 6.79 -24.16
C LYS A 231 -3.50 7.24 -22.90
N ASP A 232 -4.75 6.80 -22.71
CA ASP A 232 -5.55 7.19 -21.55
C ASP A 232 -4.99 6.55 -20.28
N PHE A 233 -4.51 5.30 -20.37
CA PHE A 233 -3.78 4.63 -19.28
C PHE A 233 -2.42 5.28 -18.99
N LEU A 234 -1.74 5.82 -20.00
CA LEU A 234 -0.50 6.57 -19.78
C LEU A 234 -0.79 7.89 -19.06
N VAL A 235 -1.84 8.61 -19.43
CA VAL A 235 -2.28 9.82 -18.73
C VAL A 235 -2.70 9.48 -17.29
N TYR A 236 -3.45 8.40 -17.07
CA TYR A 236 -3.75 7.87 -15.75
C TYR A 236 -2.47 7.61 -14.95
N LEU A 237 -1.45 6.98 -15.53
CA LEU A 237 -0.21 6.72 -14.80
C LEU A 237 0.53 8.03 -14.43
N LEU A 238 0.58 9.00 -15.33
CA LEU A 238 1.22 10.29 -15.11
C LEU A 238 0.47 11.13 -14.08
N VAL A 239 -0.84 11.31 -14.24
CA VAL A 239 -1.70 12.03 -13.27
C VAL A 239 -1.65 11.32 -11.91
N GLY A 240 -1.72 9.99 -11.91
CA GLY A 240 -1.61 9.17 -10.70
C GLY A 240 -0.28 9.39 -9.98
N LEU A 241 0.83 9.56 -10.70
CA LEU A 241 2.12 9.88 -10.10
C LEU A 241 2.10 11.24 -9.40
N PHE A 242 1.63 12.30 -10.07
CA PHE A 242 1.51 13.63 -9.46
C PHE A 242 0.55 13.63 -8.28
N LEU A 243 -0.55 12.91 -8.39
CA LEU A 243 -1.53 12.76 -7.34
C LEU A 243 -0.95 12.02 -6.14
N MET A 244 -0.15 10.96 -6.36
CA MET A 244 0.55 10.24 -5.30
C MET A 244 1.56 11.12 -4.58
N ILE A 245 2.26 12.00 -5.30
CA ILE A 245 3.14 13.02 -4.69
C ILE A 245 2.32 13.99 -3.84
N GLY A 246 1.22 14.53 -4.37
CA GLY A 246 0.34 15.45 -3.65
C GLY A 246 -0.26 14.82 -2.39
N ILE A 247 -0.79 13.60 -2.51
CA ILE A 247 -1.28 12.78 -1.39
C ILE A 247 -0.14 12.56 -0.38
N GLY A 248 1.05 12.18 -0.85
CA GLY A 248 2.21 11.95 0.01
C GLY A 248 2.59 13.18 0.83
N ILE A 249 2.51 14.37 0.24
CA ILE A 249 2.73 15.65 0.95
C ILE A 249 1.63 15.88 2.00
N VAL A 250 0.35 15.76 1.62
CA VAL A 250 -0.78 16.00 2.54
C VAL A 250 -0.76 15.02 3.72
N VAL A 251 -0.61 13.73 3.43
CA VAL A 251 -0.49 12.66 4.44
C VAL A 251 0.77 12.87 5.28
N GLY A 252 1.90 13.21 4.64
CA GLY A 252 3.16 13.49 5.33
C GLY A 252 3.05 14.64 6.32
N ILE A 253 2.40 15.75 5.94
CA ILE A 253 2.14 16.88 6.83
C ILE A 253 1.20 16.46 7.98
N ALA A 254 0.09 15.78 7.67
CA ALA A 254 -0.84 15.31 8.69
C ALA A 254 -0.14 14.40 9.72
N MET A 255 0.68 13.46 9.23
CA MET A 255 1.45 12.54 10.07
C MET A 255 2.58 13.24 10.83
N ALA A 256 3.21 14.28 10.27
CA ALA A 256 4.17 15.09 10.99
C ALA A 256 3.52 15.82 12.17
N VAL A 257 2.32 16.39 11.97
CA VAL A 257 1.56 17.05 13.04
C VAL A 257 1.15 16.05 14.12
N ILE A 258 0.58 14.91 13.73
CA ILE A 258 0.22 13.83 14.67
C ILE A 258 1.46 13.34 15.42
N GLY A 259 2.58 13.15 14.70
CA GLY A 259 3.85 12.70 15.25
C GLY A 259 4.42 13.67 16.28
N ILE A 260 4.38 14.97 16.00
CA ILE A 260 4.81 16.00 16.97
C ILE A 260 3.90 16.02 18.19
N ALA A 261 2.57 15.95 17.99
CA ALA A 261 1.60 15.92 19.09
C ALA A 261 1.77 14.69 20.00
N VAL A 262 2.19 13.55 19.43
CA VAL A 262 2.54 12.32 20.13
C VAL A 262 3.92 12.42 20.82
N ALA A 263 4.92 12.96 20.13
CA ALA A 263 6.29 12.97 20.60
C ALA A 263 6.49 13.90 21.81
N LEU A 264 5.87 15.08 21.81
CA LEU A 264 5.99 16.05 22.90
C LEU A 264 5.67 15.48 24.30
N PRO A 265 4.52 14.82 24.53
CA PRO A 265 4.22 14.25 25.84
C PRO A 265 5.15 13.08 26.20
N VAL A 266 5.55 12.25 25.23
CA VAL A 266 6.49 11.15 25.46
C VAL A 266 7.87 11.67 25.87
N VAL A 267 8.38 12.70 25.20
CA VAL A 267 9.66 13.34 25.52
C VAL A 267 9.59 14.04 26.88
N ALA A 268 8.48 14.73 27.18
CA ALA A 268 8.29 15.35 28.49
C ALA A 268 8.35 14.32 29.64
N VAL A 269 7.69 13.17 29.47
CA VAL A 269 7.73 12.07 30.45
C VAL A 269 9.10 11.40 30.49
N LEU A 270 9.80 11.27 29.36
CA LEU A 270 11.16 10.76 29.31
C LEU A 270 12.10 11.59 30.17
N ILE A 271 12.02 12.93 30.06
CA ILE A 271 12.85 13.85 30.84
C ILE A 271 12.44 13.86 32.32
N ALA A 272 11.13 13.84 32.62
CA ALA A 272 10.64 14.00 33.99
C ALA A 272 10.65 12.71 34.83
N ALA A 273 10.39 11.55 34.20
CA ALA A 273 10.17 10.27 34.89
C ALA A 273 11.07 9.13 34.40
N GLY A 274 11.82 9.33 33.30
CA GLY A 274 12.75 8.34 32.77
C GLY A 274 12.16 7.38 31.73
N PRO A 275 13.00 6.47 31.18
CA PRO A 275 12.69 5.72 29.96
C PRO A 275 11.57 4.69 30.11
N LEU A 276 11.39 4.08 31.29
CA LEU A 276 10.32 3.11 31.52
C LEU A 276 8.93 3.74 31.37
N TRP A 277 8.73 4.90 31.99
CA TRP A 277 7.44 5.62 31.95
C TRP A 277 7.17 6.23 30.58
N ALA A 278 8.21 6.73 29.90
CA ALA A 278 8.09 7.18 28.51
C ALA A 278 7.70 6.03 27.57
N GLY A 279 8.29 4.85 27.74
CA GLY A 279 7.94 3.65 26.96
C GLY A 279 6.49 3.22 27.18
N LEU A 280 6.03 3.20 28.44
CA LEU A 280 4.63 2.91 28.77
C LEU A 280 3.65 3.91 28.14
N LEU A 281 3.99 5.20 28.12
CA LEU A 281 3.17 6.24 27.48
C LEU A 281 3.22 6.17 25.95
N ALA A 282 4.35 5.77 25.37
CA ALA A 282 4.52 5.67 23.93
C ALA A 282 3.58 4.65 23.29
N ILE A 283 3.22 3.57 24.00
CA ILE A 283 2.33 2.51 23.48
C ILE A 283 0.93 3.05 23.11
N PRO A 284 0.14 3.65 24.02
CA PRO A 284 -1.19 4.17 23.68
C PRO A 284 -1.11 5.28 22.63
N PHE A 285 -0.08 6.13 22.66
CA PHE A 285 0.11 7.16 21.65
C PHE A 285 0.47 6.59 20.27
N ALA A 286 1.25 5.52 20.20
CA ALA A 286 1.52 4.81 18.95
C ALA A 286 0.22 4.22 18.37
N ILE A 287 -0.65 3.66 19.22
CA ILE A 287 -1.98 3.18 18.81
C ILE A 287 -2.81 4.33 18.23
N VAL A 288 -2.86 5.48 18.92
CA VAL A 288 -3.57 6.68 18.43
C VAL A 288 -2.98 7.14 17.09
N GLY A 289 -1.66 7.16 16.94
CA GLY A 289 -0.99 7.51 15.69
C GLY A 289 -1.35 6.57 14.54
N ILE A 290 -1.40 5.25 14.79
CA ILE A 290 -1.81 4.25 13.80
C ILE A 290 -3.28 4.44 13.41
N VAL A 291 -4.17 4.70 14.38
CA VAL A 291 -5.59 4.95 14.11
C VAL A 291 -5.78 6.25 13.32
N ALA A 292 -5.06 7.32 13.68
CA ALA A 292 -5.11 8.58 12.96
C ALA A 292 -4.61 8.42 11.52
N TRP A 293 -3.50 7.69 11.31
CA TRP A 293 -3.01 7.32 9.99
C TRP A 293 -4.06 6.56 9.17
N ALA A 294 -4.70 5.56 9.77
CA ALA A 294 -5.77 4.77 9.14
C ALA A 294 -6.92 5.67 8.64
N LEU A 295 -7.36 6.60 9.48
CA LEU A 295 -8.43 7.54 9.18
C LEU A 295 -8.06 8.51 8.05
N VAL A 296 -6.82 8.99 8.02
CA VAL A 296 -6.31 9.86 6.95
C VAL A 296 -6.24 9.11 5.61
N GLN A 297 -5.97 7.80 5.64
CA GLN A 297 -5.91 6.96 4.43
C GLN A 297 -7.29 6.68 3.81
N VAL A 298 -8.37 6.74 4.58
CA VAL A 298 -9.74 6.47 4.08
C VAL A 298 -10.12 7.32 2.86
N PRO A 299 -10.10 8.67 2.94
CA PRO A 299 -10.52 9.50 1.82
C PRO A 299 -9.60 9.31 0.61
N VAL A 300 -8.29 9.15 0.86
CA VAL A 300 -7.28 8.92 -0.17
C VAL A 300 -7.59 7.66 -0.98
N GLN A 301 -7.81 6.54 -0.30
CA GLN A 301 -8.08 5.25 -0.96
C GLN A 301 -9.42 5.26 -1.70
N THR A 302 -10.42 5.90 -1.10
CA THR A 302 -11.76 6.04 -1.70
C THR A 302 -11.69 6.84 -2.99
N TYR A 303 -10.97 7.96 -2.95
CA TYR A 303 -10.75 8.83 -4.10
C TYR A 303 -10.03 8.14 -5.25
N LEU A 304 -8.91 7.47 -4.96
CA LEU A 304 -8.15 6.73 -5.98
C LEU A 304 -8.97 5.61 -6.62
N ARG A 305 -9.84 4.96 -5.83
CA ARG A 305 -10.71 3.90 -6.34
C ARG A 305 -11.80 4.44 -7.25
N TYR A 306 -12.49 5.52 -6.86
CA TYR A 306 -13.49 6.16 -7.72
C TYR A 306 -12.88 6.65 -9.03
N TRP A 307 -11.71 7.30 -8.96
CA TRP A 307 -11.02 7.77 -10.16
C TRP A 307 -10.67 6.62 -11.11
N ALA A 308 -10.15 5.50 -10.59
CA ALA A 308 -9.86 4.32 -11.42
C ALA A 308 -11.11 3.71 -12.07
N LEU A 309 -12.24 3.69 -11.35
CA LEU A 309 -13.50 3.15 -11.86
C LEU A 309 -14.14 4.06 -12.93
N LEU A 310 -14.09 5.38 -12.74
CA LEU A 310 -14.57 6.35 -13.74
C LEU A 310 -13.77 6.25 -15.04
N VAL A 311 -12.43 6.22 -14.95
CA VAL A 311 -11.56 6.07 -16.11
C VAL A 311 -11.84 4.74 -16.84
N LEU A 312 -12.07 3.66 -16.11
CA LEU A 312 -12.40 2.36 -16.72
C LEU A 312 -13.76 2.39 -17.45
N GLY A 313 -14.78 3.00 -16.85
CA GLY A 313 -16.11 3.13 -17.44
C GLY A 313 -16.18 4.12 -18.62
N ASP A 314 -15.32 5.13 -18.64
CA ASP A 314 -15.14 6.05 -19.78
C ASP A 314 -14.50 5.34 -20.98
N VAL A 315 -13.50 4.50 -20.73
CA VAL A 315 -12.77 3.78 -21.79
C VAL A 315 -13.57 2.59 -22.33
N GLU A 316 -14.25 1.84 -21.46
CA GLU A 316 -15.02 0.65 -21.81
C GLU A 316 -16.36 0.65 -21.06
N PRO A 317 -17.45 1.12 -21.68
CA PRO A 317 -18.77 1.22 -21.03
C PRO A 317 -19.31 -0.11 -20.51
N GLU A 318 -18.94 -1.24 -21.11
CA GLU A 318 -19.30 -2.58 -20.62
C GLU A 318 -18.67 -2.92 -19.25
N LEU A 319 -17.61 -2.21 -18.86
CA LEU A 319 -16.88 -2.38 -17.60
C LEU A 319 -17.17 -1.26 -16.58
N ASP A 320 -18.21 -0.45 -16.82
CA ASP A 320 -18.61 0.60 -15.90
C ASP A 320 -19.36 0.03 -14.68
N LEU A 321 -18.63 -0.12 -13.57
CA LEU A 321 -19.17 -0.60 -12.28
C LEU A 321 -20.08 0.40 -11.57
N ILE A 322 -19.95 1.68 -11.89
CA ILE A 322 -20.54 2.79 -11.14
C ILE A 322 -21.32 3.72 -12.07
N SER A 323 -21.95 3.14 -13.10
CA SER A 323 -22.65 3.88 -14.15
C SER A 323 -23.69 4.86 -13.63
N GLU A 324 -24.51 4.43 -12.65
CA GLU A 324 -25.50 5.30 -11.99
C GLU A 324 -24.85 6.50 -11.27
N GLN A 325 -23.69 6.29 -10.64
CA GLN A 325 -22.99 7.34 -9.89
C GLN A 325 -22.23 8.28 -10.82
N ARG A 326 -21.66 7.76 -11.90
CA ARG A 326 -21.05 8.54 -12.97
C ARG A 326 -22.08 9.46 -13.61
N GLN A 327 -23.26 8.93 -13.94
CA GLN A 327 -24.39 9.71 -14.45
C GLN A 327 -24.84 10.78 -13.44
N ALA A 328 -25.00 10.43 -12.16
CA ALA A 328 -25.41 11.36 -11.12
C ALA A 328 -24.40 12.52 -10.90
N VAL A 329 -23.09 12.24 -10.95
CA VAL A 329 -22.04 13.26 -10.78
C VAL A 329 -21.94 14.17 -12.00
N ARG A 330 -22.13 13.62 -13.20
CA ARG A 330 -22.08 14.36 -14.48
C ARG A 330 -23.39 15.06 -14.84
N GLY A 331 -24.47 14.81 -14.09
CA GLY A 331 -25.79 15.39 -14.35
C GLY A 331 -26.49 14.79 -15.57
N GLU A 332 -26.11 13.58 -15.98
CA GLU A 332 -26.75 12.85 -17.06
C GLU A 332 -27.99 12.14 -16.49
N THR A 333 -29.19 12.58 -16.85
CA THR A 333 -30.44 11.91 -16.44
C THR A 333 -30.52 10.49 -17.03
N PRO A 334 -31.04 9.49 -16.28
CA PRO A 334 -31.24 8.16 -16.83
C PRO A 334 -32.23 8.24 -17.99
N SER A 335 -31.83 7.73 -19.16
CA SER A 335 -32.72 7.52 -20.31
C SER A 335 -33.62 6.31 -20.10
#